data_AF-A0A093I0T2-F1
#
_entry.id   AF-A0A093I0T2-F1
#
_cell.length_a   1.000
_cell.length_b   1.000
_cell.length_c   1.000
_cell.angle_alpha   90.00
_cell.angle_beta   90.00
_cell.angle_gamma   90.00
#
_symmetry.space_group_name_H-M   'P 1'
#
loop_
_entity.id
_entity.type
_entity.pdbx_description
1 polymer ?
#
loop_
_entity_poly.entity_id
_entity_poly.type
_entity_poly.pdbx_seq_one_letter_code
_entity_poly.pdbx_strand_id
1 'polypeptide(L)'
;LIYDSFAQYLVTEKGYDKELLNITPESLDFCCKGLVFDFEDGNFLKLAEDGTVLRASHGTKSMTSEEILETYGRREWKHFSAVSGMLSCSAKYYLYDNYFDLPGALLCARVVDSLDQHDGQKKYDFWKDMVAAIQHNYKMSAFKENCGTYFPGVKNDPDKYLQRCPESVKKWLKQLKNAGKILLLITSSHSDYCRLLCEHILGHDFEDFFDIVITNALKPGFFSHTPNQRPFRTLENDEEQEALLSLDKPGWYSQGNAIHLYELLKKMTGKLDPKVVYFGDSMHSDIFPARHYSNWETVFILEELLGDKVVVPAETESEPLEKKGKYEGHSPEAPYSVSKQWGSFFTDSLPGLGNAEETLLSTWSCKCISTYSTIAIPSLEAIADLPLDYRFTRFSSNNSATAGYYPSPPRVLLPAEESVSVK
;
A
#
# COMPACT_ATOMS: atom_id res chain seq x y z
N LEU A 1 -11.62 -3.07 -13.22
CA LEU A 1 -11.04 -4.44 -13.27
C LEU A 1 -11.14 -5.16 -11.93
N ILE A 2 -10.43 -4.72 -10.89
CA ILE A 2 -10.46 -5.41 -9.57
C ILE A 2 -11.89 -5.41 -9.00
N TYR A 3 -12.53 -4.24 -8.91
CA TYR A 3 -13.93 -4.11 -8.48
C TYR A 3 -14.85 -5.07 -9.25
N ASP A 4 -14.83 -4.99 -10.58
CA ASP A 4 -15.67 -5.82 -11.46
C ASP A 4 -15.43 -7.31 -11.22
N SER A 5 -14.19 -7.71 -10.98
CA SER A 5 -13.82 -9.11 -10.72
C SER A 5 -14.45 -9.62 -9.42
N PHE A 6 -14.40 -8.82 -8.36
CA PHE A 6 -14.99 -9.20 -7.07
C PHE A 6 -16.52 -9.14 -7.12
N ALA A 7 -17.09 -8.09 -7.68
CA ALA A 7 -18.53 -7.91 -7.80
C ALA A 7 -19.16 -9.03 -8.64
N GLN A 8 -18.54 -9.41 -9.76
CA GLN A 8 -18.99 -10.51 -10.60
C GLN A 8 -19.07 -11.82 -9.80
N TYR A 9 -18.03 -12.14 -9.03
CA TYR A 9 -18.01 -13.35 -8.20
C TYR A 9 -19.11 -13.33 -7.13
N LEU A 10 -19.30 -12.22 -6.42
CA LEU A 10 -20.37 -12.11 -5.42
C LEU A 10 -21.75 -12.30 -6.04
N VAL A 11 -21.99 -11.72 -7.21
CA VAL A 11 -23.31 -11.82 -7.87
C VAL A 11 -23.55 -13.23 -8.42
N THR A 12 -22.57 -13.85 -9.10
CA THR A 12 -22.81 -15.15 -9.76
C THR A 12 -22.66 -16.34 -8.83
N GLU A 13 -21.63 -16.35 -7.98
CA GLU A 13 -21.30 -17.50 -7.15
C GLU A 13 -21.94 -17.44 -5.77
N LYS A 14 -22.26 -16.23 -5.29
CA LYS A 14 -22.80 -16.01 -3.94
C LYS A 14 -24.22 -15.45 -3.91
N GLY A 15 -24.77 -15.05 -5.06
CA GLY A 15 -26.16 -14.62 -5.19
C GLY A 15 -26.47 -13.24 -4.61
N TYR A 16 -25.47 -12.37 -4.49
CA TYR A 16 -25.69 -10.97 -4.09
C TYR A 16 -26.43 -10.19 -5.19
N ASP A 17 -26.95 -9.02 -4.84
CA ASP A 17 -27.71 -8.16 -5.74
C ASP A 17 -26.89 -7.78 -7.00
N LYS A 18 -27.52 -7.89 -8.16
CA LYS A 18 -26.94 -7.51 -9.46
C LYS A 18 -26.59 -6.04 -9.54
N GLU A 19 -27.23 -5.18 -8.71
CA GLU A 19 -26.88 -3.76 -8.62
C GLU A 19 -25.40 -3.54 -8.26
N LEU A 20 -24.74 -4.48 -7.59
CA LEU A 20 -23.30 -4.40 -7.30
C LEU A 20 -22.43 -4.27 -8.56
N LEU A 21 -22.91 -4.72 -9.72
CA LEU A 21 -22.21 -4.61 -11.01
C LEU A 21 -22.28 -3.20 -11.61
N ASN A 22 -23.23 -2.37 -11.17
CA ASN A 22 -23.42 -1.03 -11.70
C ASN A 22 -22.54 -0.05 -10.94
N ILE A 23 -21.38 0.33 -11.49
CA ILE A 23 -20.47 1.31 -10.88
C ILE A 23 -20.47 2.63 -11.66
N THR A 24 -20.49 3.75 -10.95
CA THR A 24 -20.27 5.07 -11.55
C THR A 24 -18.85 5.57 -11.24
N PRO A 25 -18.24 6.39 -12.10
CA PRO A 25 -16.93 6.98 -11.82
C PRO A 25 -16.86 7.72 -10.47
N GLU A 26 -17.93 8.39 -10.07
CA GLU A 26 -18.00 9.14 -8.81
C GLU A 26 -17.93 8.21 -7.59
N SER A 27 -18.43 6.99 -7.71
CA SER A 27 -18.39 6.00 -6.61
C SER A 27 -16.95 5.60 -6.25
N LEU A 28 -15.99 5.77 -7.17
CA LEU A 28 -14.59 5.44 -6.93
C LEU A 28 -13.94 6.38 -5.90
N ASP A 29 -14.50 7.57 -5.64
CA ASP A 29 -14.03 8.48 -4.57
C ASP A 29 -14.04 7.83 -3.17
N PHE A 30 -14.86 6.79 -2.99
CA PHE A 30 -14.91 6.01 -1.76
C PHE A 30 -13.62 5.22 -1.49
N CYS A 31 -12.89 4.85 -2.54
CA CYS A 31 -11.68 4.03 -2.47
C CYS A 31 -10.49 4.85 -1.96
N CYS A 32 -10.37 5.00 -0.63
CA CYS A 32 -9.29 5.73 0.02
C CYS A 32 -8.45 4.82 0.93
N LYS A 33 -7.11 4.91 0.85
CA LYS A 33 -6.22 4.21 1.79
C LYS A 33 -6.33 4.79 3.19
N GLY A 34 -6.02 3.98 4.20
CA GLY A 34 -6.04 4.38 5.61
C GLY A 34 -7.41 4.25 6.27
N LEU A 35 -8.41 3.74 5.55
CA LEU A 35 -9.73 3.43 6.10
C LEU A 35 -9.72 2.09 6.84
N VAL A 36 -10.50 2.03 7.91
CA VAL A 36 -10.79 0.81 8.67
C VAL A 36 -12.23 0.41 8.41
N PHE A 37 -12.48 -0.82 8.00
CA PHE A 37 -13.83 -1.37 7.92
C PHE A 37 -14.12 -2.19 9.18
N ASP A 38 -15.10 -1.75 9.98
CA ASP A 38 -15.63 -2.46 11.15
C ASP A 38 -16.75 -3.41 10.71
N PHE A 39 -16.48 -4.71 10.79
CA PHE A 39 -17.43 -5.75 10.38
C PHE A 39 -18.63 -5.84 11.32
N GLU A 40 -18.46 -5.47 12.59
CA GLU A 40 -19.54 -5.61 13.58
C GLU A 40 -20.66 -4.61 13.30
N ASP A 41 -20.26 -3.39 12.92
CA ASP A 41 -21.19 -2.26 12.80
C ASP A 41 -21.41 -1.83 11.33
N GLY A 42 -20.73 -2.44 10.35
CA GLY A 42 -20.88 -2.11 8.93
C GLY A 42 -20.31 -0.74 8.57
N ASN A 43 -19.38 -0.24 9.37
CA ASN A 43 -18.90 1.14 9.30
C ASN A 43 -17.48 1.23 8.76
N PHE A 44 -17.24 2.22 7.91
CA PHE A 44 -15.89 2.63 7.52
C PHE A 44 -15.47 3.81 8.37
N LEU A 45 -14.23 3.77 8.88
CA LEU A 45 -13.69 4.75 9.81
C LEU A 45 -12.38 5.31 9.31
N LYS A 46 -12.26 6.62 9.40
CA LYS A 46 -10.99 7.34 9.29
C LYS A 46 -10.60 7.83 10.68
N LEU A 47 -9.42 7.43 11.13
CA LEU A 47 -8.97 7.61 12.51
C LEU A 47 -7.84 8.62 12.62
N ALA A 48 -7.82 9.37 13.71
CA ALA A 48 -6.69 10.18 14.15
C ALA A 48 -5.60 9.31 14.80
N GLU A 49 -4.43 9.89 15.06
CA GLU A 49 -3.31 9.20 15.69
C GLU A 49 -3.64 8.56 17.06
N ASP A 50 -4.62 9.11 17.78
CA ASP A 50 -5.06 8.65 19.11
C ASP A 50 -6.29 7.74 19.06
N GLY A 51 -6.81 7.44 17.86
CA GLY A 51 -7.98 6.59 17.67
C GLY A 51 -9.31 7.35 17.62
N THR A 52 -9.27 8.68 17.67
CA THR A 52 -10.46 9.52 17.45
C THR A 52 -11.04 9.28 16.06
N VAL A 53 -12.33 9.01 15.96
CA VAL A 53 -13.07 8.89 14.69
C VAL A 53 -13.24 10.28 14.08
N LEU A 54 -12.43 10.56 13.05
CA LEU A 54 -12.44 11.82 12.29
C LEU A 54 -13.64 11.84 11.33
N ARG A 55 -13.79 10.77 10.55
CA ARG A 55 -14.91 10.56 9.63
C ARG A 55 -15.40 9.13 9.72
N ALA A 56 -16.67 8.93 9.43
CA ALA A 56 -17.26 7.60 9.30
C ALA A 56 -18.28 7.54 8.17
N SER A 57 -18.51 6.35 7.64
CA SER A 57 -19.69 6.03 6.82
C SER A 57 -20.32 4.74 7.32
N HIS A 58 -21.64 4.63 7.20
CA HIS A 58 -22.37 3.36 7.27
C HIS A 58 -22.68 2.92 5.86
N GLY A 59 -22.13 1.78 5.44
CA GLY A 59 -22.09 1.46 4.02
C GLY A 59 -21.48 2.62 3.22
N THR A 60 -22.14 3.04 2.14
CA THR A 60 -21.68 4.19 1.33
C THR A 60 -22.08 5.54 1.91
N LYS A 61 -23.03 5.59 2.85
CA LYS A 61 -23.56 6.84 3.41
C LYS A 61 -22.63 7.42 4.47
N SER A 62 -22.08 8.61 4.21
CA SER A 62 -21.30 9.35 5.21
C SER A 62 -22.14 9.69 6.45
N MET A 63 -21.53 9.55 7.63
CA MET A 63 -22.12 9.92 8.90
C MET A 63 -21.87 11.41 9.21
N THR A 64 -22.86 12.09 9.78
CA THR A 64 -22.67 13.43 10.34
C THR A 64 -21.88 13.37 11.65
N SER A 65 -21.40 14.53 12.09
CA SER A 65 -20.71 14.63 13.39
C SER A 65 -21.58 14.17 14.56
N GLU A 66 -22.88 14.43 14.49
CA GLU A 66 -23.88 14.00 15.48
C GLU A 66 -24.07 12.48 15.44
N GLU A 67 -24.21 11.88 14.26
CA GLU A 67 -24.32 10.42 14.09
C GLU A 67 -23.05 9.69 14.60
N ILE A 68 -21.87 10.26 14.38
CA ILE A 68 -20.60 9.73 14.93
C ILE A 68 -20.59 9.81 16.46
N LEU A 69 -21.04 10.92 17.05
CA LEU A 69 -21.10 11.08 18.51
C LEU A 69 -22.13 10.14 19.14
N GLU A 70 -23.26 9.90 18.47
CA GLU A 70 -24.26 8.94 18.92
C GLU A 70 -23.71 7.50 18.88
N THR A 71 -22.97 7.15 17.83
CA THR A 71 -22.43 5.79 17.63
C THR A 71 -21.21 5.51 18.51
N TYR A 72 -20.28 6.45 18.61
CA TYR A 72 -18.96 6.27 19.22
C TYR A 72 -18.77 7.05 20.53
N GLY A 73 -19.82 7.72 21.02
CA GLY A 73 -19.80 8.52 22.24
C GLY A 73 -18.78 9.66 22.15
N ARG A 74 -17.57 9.43 22.68
CA ARG A 74 -16.45 10.39 22.64
C ARG A 74 -15.63 10.29 21.35
N ARG A 75 -16.23 9.76 20.27
CA ARG A 75 -15.54 9.44 19.01
C ARG A 75 -14.40 8.43 19.20
N GLU A 76 -14.49 7.57 20.21
CA GLU A 76 -13.48 6.56 20.47
C GLU A 76 -13.90 5.23 19.85
N TRP A 77 -13.10 4.70 18.94
CA TRP A 77 -13.36 3.39 18.38
C TRP A 77 -12.83 2.28 19.30
N LYS A 78 -13.73 1.39 19.72
CA LYS A 78 -13.49 0.35 20.74
C LYS A 78 -12.32 -0.60 20.44
N HIS A 79 -11.96 -0.78 19.18
CA HIS A 79 -10.88 -1.70 18.76
C HIS A 79 -9.54 -1.01 18.48
N PHE A 80 -9.43 0.31 18.66
CA PHE A 80 -8.22 1.05 18.32
C PHE A 80 -6.97 0.57 19.07
N SER A 81 -7.11 0.19 20.34
CA SER A 81 -6.00 -0.34 21.15
C SER A 81 -5.41 -1.64 20.57
N ALA A 82 -6.25 -2.48 19.96
CA ALA A 82 -5.79 -3.70 19.30
C ALA A 82 -5.09 -3.39 17.97
N VAL A 83 -5.65 -2.45 17.18
CA VAL A 83 -5.09 -2.03 15.88
C VAL A 83 -3.71 -1.39 16.04
N SER A 84 -3.58 -0.46 16.98
CA SER A 84 -2.33 0.29 17.23
C SER A 84 -1.17 -0.59 17.72
N GLY A 85 -1.45 -1.74 18.35
CA GLY A 85 -0.42 -2.61 18.93
C GLY A 85 0.23 -3.59 17.96
N MET A 86 -0.50 -4.12 16.97
CA MET A 86 0.02 -5.15 16.06
C MET A 86 -0.19 -4.88 14.58
N LEU A 87 -0.86 -3.77 14.19
CA LEU A 87 -1.18 -3.47 12.79
C LEU A 87 -1.73 -4.72 12.07
N SER A 88 -2.52 -5.56 12.76
CA SER A 88 -2.89 -6.89 12.29
C SER A 88 -4.37 -6.96 11.91
N CYS A 89 -4.69 -7.68 10.84
CA CYS A 89 -6.07 -8.02 10.51
C CYS A 89 -6.74 -8.82 11.64
N SER A 90 -7.98 -8.46 11.98
CA SER A 90 -8.78 -9.10 13.03
C SER A 90 -10.03 -9.73 12.42
N ALA A 91 -10.64 -10.69 13.10
CA ALA A 91 -11.96 -11.20 12.74
C ALA A 91 -13.08 -10.13 12.90
N LYS A 92 -12.73 -8.91 13.34
CA LYS A 92 -13.67 -7.81 13.60
C LYS A 92 -13.51 -6.62 12.67
N TYR A 93 -12.36 -6.48 12.01
CA TYR A 93 -12.10 -5.32 11.15
C TYR A 93 -11.05 -5.61 10.10
N TYR A 94 -11.06 -4.80 9.04
CA TYR A 94 -10.06 -4.80 7.97
C TYR A 94 -9.45 -3.41 7.79
N LEU A 95 -8.16 -3.37 7.42
CA LEU A 95 -7.43 -2.13 7.12
C LEU A 95 -7.16 -2.08 5.62
N TYR A 96 -7.63 -1.03 4.95
CA TYR A 96 -7.35 -0.82 3.53
C TYR A 96 -6.10 0.04 3.36
N ASP A 97 -4.96 -0.60 3.04
CA ASP A 97 -3.66 0.07 2.92
C ASP A 97 -2.94 -0.15 1.58
N ASN A 98 -3.51 -0.94 0.68
CA ASN A 98 -2.91 -1.31 -0.61
C ASN A 98 -3.94 -1.27 -1.74
N TYR A 99 -3.49 -1.10 -2.99
CA TYR A 99 -4.41 -0.96 -4.13
C TYR A 99 -4.98 -2.29 -4.67
N PHE A 100 -4.47 -3.44 -4.23
CA PHE A 100 -4.93 -4.75 -4.70
C PHE A 100 -6.29 -5.16 -4.11
N ASP A 101 -6.62 -4.65 -2.92
CA ASP A 101 -7.88 -4.89 -2.23
C ASP A 101 -8.74 -3.63 -2.06
N LEU A 102 -8.20 -2.42 -2.28
CA LEU A 102 -8.89 -1.15 -2.06
C LEU A 102 -10.27 -1.05 -2.74
N PRO A 103 -10.48 -1.50 -3.99
CA PRO A 103 -11.82 -1.48 -4.59
C PRO A 103 -12.85 -2.37 -3.85
N GLY A 104 -12.36 -3.33 -3.06
CA GLY A 104 -13.18 -4.12 -2.14
C GLY A 104 -13.82 -3.28 -1.03
N ALA A 105 -13.27 -2.11 -0.67
CA ALA A 105 -13.86 -1.19 0.30
C ALA A 105 -15.23 -0.70 -0.17
N LEU A 106 -15.31 -0.16 -1.40
CA LEU A 106 -16.56 0.25 -2.01
C LEU A 106 -17.54 -0.92 -2.13
N LEU A 107 -17.06 -2.09 -2.53
CA LEU A 107 -17.92 -3.26 -2.68
C LEU A 107 -18.53 -3.68 -1.33
N CYS A 108 -17.73 -3.72 -0.26
CA CYS A 108 -18.21 -3.98 1.09
C CYS A 108 -19.26 -2.95 1.53
N ALA A 109 -19.00 -1.66 1.27
CA ALA A 109 -19.92 -0.57 1.60
C ALA A 109 -21.29 -0.75 0.91
N ARG A 110 -21.29 -1.14 -0.37
CA ARG A 110 -22.52 -1.38 -1.13
C ARG A 110 -23.25 -2.66 -0.70
N VAL A 111 -22.52 -3.67 -0.24
CA VAL A 111 -23.12 -4.86 0.37
C VAL A 111 -23.84 -4.48 1.67
N VAL A 112 -23.23 -3.63 2.51
CA VAL A 112 -23.91 -3.07 3.70
C VAL A 112 -25.19 -2.34 3.31
N ASP A 113 -25.13 -1.44 2.33
CA ASP A 113 -26.33 -0.70 1.88
C ASP A 113 -27.46 -1.63 1.41
N SER A 114 -27.11 -2.72 0.69
CA SER A 114 -28.07 -3.71 0.20
C SER A 114 -28.69 -4.53 1.34
N LEU A 115 -27.88 -4.96 2.31
CA LEU A 115 -28.35 -5.73 3.45
C LEU A 115 -29.31 -4.92 4.35
N ASP A 116 -29.01 -3.64 4.55
CA ASP A 116 -29.86 -2.73 5.33
C ASP A 116 -31.25 -2.54 4.73
N GLN A 117 -31.36 -2.57 3.39
CA GLN A 117 -32.63 -2.44 2.68
C GLN A 117 -33.51 -3.70 2.79
N HIS A 118 -32.90 -4.88 2.94
CA HIS A 118 -33.59 -6.16 2.82
C HIS A 118 -33.86 -6.88 4.13
N ASP A 119 -32.91 -6.89 5.09
CA ASP A 119 -32.94 -7.88 6.18
C ASP A 119 -33.26 -7.27 7.55
N GLY A 120 -33.14 -5.94 7.73
CA GLY A 120 -33.36 -5.26 9.01
C GLY A 120 -32.51 -5.80 10.19
N GLN A 121 -31.64 -6.78 9.94
CA GLN A 121 -30.73 -7.40 10.90
C GLN A 121 -29.36 -6.73 10.82
N LYS A 122 -28.87 -6.30 12.00
CA LYS A 122 -27.61 -5.56 12.16
C LYS A 122 -26.34 -6.42 12.14
N LYS A 123 -26.35 -7.61 11.53
CA LYS A 123 -25.16 -8.50 11.52
C LYS A 123 -24.64 -8.69 10.10
N TYR A 124 -23.47 -8.12 9.85
CA TYR A 124 -22.80 -8.19 8.56
C TYR A 124 -21.87 -9.43 8.48
N ASP A 125 -22.42 -10.60 8.12
CA ASP A 125 -21.66 -11.84 7.91
C ASP A 125 -21.37 -12.13 6.42
N PHE A 126 -20.78 -11.14 5.73
CA PHE A 126 -20.41 -11.27 4.31
C PHE A 126 -18.90 -11.27 4.07
N TRP A 127 -18.07 -11.00 5.09
CA TRP A 127 -16.63 -10.91 4.93
C TRP A 127 -16.00 -12.21 4.40
N LYS A 128 -16.53 -13.37 4.80
CA LYS A 128 -16.11 -14.68 4.26
C LYS A 128 -16.31 -14.79 2.74
N ASP A 129 -17.34 -14.15 2.20
CA ASP A 129 -17.61 -14.13 0.76
C ASP A 129 -16.70 -13.14 0.03
N MET A 130 -16.38 -12.01 0.66
CA MET A 130 -15.33 -11.09 0.16
C MET A 130 -13.97 -11.78 0.09
N VAL A 131 -13.57 -12.50 1.14
CA VAL A 131 -12.33 -13.29 1.15
C VAL A 131 -12.38 -14.36 0.05
N ALA A 132 -13.51 -15.04 -0.13
CA ALA A 132 -13.68 -16.01 -1.21
C ALA A 132 -13.56 -15.36 -2.60
N ALA A 133 -14.06 -14.13 -2.79
CA ALA A 133 -13.92 -13.38 -4.04
C ALA A 133 -12.46 -13.02 -4.31
N ILE A 134 -11.73 -12.51 -3.31
CA ILE A 134 -10.30 -12.19 -3.38
C ILE A 134 -9.51 -13.47 -3.73
N GLN A 135 -9.77 -14.57 -3.01
CA GLN A 135 -9.12 -15.85 -3.25
C GLN A 135 -9.45 -16.42 -4.64
N HIS A 136 -10.69 -16.30 -5.11
CA HIS A 136 -11.05 -16.74 -6.46
C HIS A 136 -10.28 -15.97 -7.52
N ASN A 137 -10.13 -14.66 -7.34
CA ASN A 137 -9.48 -13.80 -8.31
C ASN A 137 -7.95 -13.95 -8.33
N TYR A 138 -7.34 -14.24 -7.18
CA TYR A 138 -5.89 -14.31 -7.01
C TYR A 138 -5.37 -15.71 -6.65
N LYS A 139 -6.19 -16.77 -6.78
CA LYS A 139 -5.73 -18.15 -6.52
C LYS A 139 -4.54 -18.47 -7.42
N MET A 140 -3.64 -19.31 -6.90
CA MET A 140 -2.42 -19.70 -7.57
C MET A 140 -2.63 -20.22 -8.99
N SER A 141 -3.68 -21.02 -9.21
CA SER A 141 -3.93 -21.58 -10.53
C SER A 141 -4.61 -20.62 -11.50
N ALA A 142 -5.17 -19.49 -11.03
CA ALA A 142 -5.99 -18.61 -11.88
C ALA A 142 -5.19 -17.94 -12.99
N PHE A 143 -3.93 -17.58 -12.74
CA PHE A 143 -3.07 -17.04 -13.78
C PHE A 143 -2.83 -18.08 -14.87
N LYS A 144 -2.33 -19.26 -14.52
CA LYS A 144 -2.03 -20.36 -15.46
C LYS A 144 -3.25 -20.85 -16.23
N GLU A 145 -4.38 -21.04 -15.54
CA GLU A 145 -5.67 -21.46 -16.12
C GLU A 145 -6.33 -20.35 -16.95
N ASN A 146 -5.85 -19.11 -16.83
CA ASN A 146 -6.45 -17.93 -17.45
C ASN A 146 -7.94 -17.80 -17.12
N CYS A 147 -8.30 -18.01 -15.85
CA CYS A 147 -9.68 -17.96 -15.37
C CYS A 147 -9.99 -16.71 -14.54
N GLY A 148 -11.27 -16.47 -14.28
CA GLY A 148 -11.74 -15.25 -13.63
C GLY A 148 -11.68 -14.04 -14.56
N THR A 149 -11.64 -12.83 -14.00
CA THR A 149 -11.68 -11.59 -14.78
C THR A 149 -10.36 -10.84 -14.74
N TYR A 150 -9.67 -10.83 -13.59
CA TYR A 150 -8.45 -10.03 -13.40
C TYR A 150 -7.28 -10.48 -14.26
N PHE A 151 -6.79 -11.72 -14.10
CA PHE A 151 -5.62 -12.18 -14.85
C PHE A 151 -5.84 -12.20 -16.38
N PRO A 152 -7.00 -12.66 -16.90
CA PRO A 152 -7.28 -12.54 -18.33
C PRO A 152 -7.31 -11.09 -18.80
N GLY A 153 -7.89 -10.18 -18.01
CA GLY A 153 -7.91 -8.75 -18.31
C GLY A 153 -6.50 -8.17 -18.45
N VAL A 154 -5.62 -8.43 -17.47
CA VAL A 154 -4.23 -7.97 -17.50
C VAL A 154 -3.45 -8.61 -18.65
N LYS A 155 -3.64 -9.90 -18.94
CA LYS A 155 -2.95 -10.60 -20.05
C LYS A 155 -3.37 -10.10 -21.43
N ASN A 156 -4.65 -9.80 -21.61
CA ASN A 156 -5.19 -9.41 -22.91
C ASN A 156 -4.79 -7.97 -23.28
N ASP A 157 -4.64 -7.08 -22.30
CA ASP A 157 -4.31 -5.68 -22.51
C ASP A 157 -3.41 -5.13 -21.39
N PRO A 158 -2.13 -5.58 -21.32
CA PRO A 158 -1.25 -5.21 -20.22
C PRO A 158 -0.93 -3.71 -20.21
N ASP A 159 -0.76 -3.06 -21.38
CA ASP A 159 -0.43 -1.63 -21.45
C ASP A 159 -1.55 -0.73 -20.86
N LYS A 160 -2.80 -1.23 -20.81
CA LYS A 160 -3.90 -0.53 -20.15
C LYS A 160 -3.80 -0.52 -18.62
N TYR A 161 -3.18 -1.54 -18.03
CA TYR A 161 -3.18 -1.74 -16.58
C TYR A 161 -1.79 -1.58 -15.94
N LEU A 162 -0.72 -1.70 -16.72
CA LEU A 162 0.66 -1.71 -16.25
C LEU A 162 1.42 -0.51 -16.81
N GLN A 163 1.89 0.37 -15.92
CA GLN A 163 2.77 1.46 -16.30
C GLN A 163 4.19 0.93 -16.54
N ARG A 164 4.78 1.27 -17.68
CA ARG A 164 6.19 0.94 -17.98
C ARG A 164 7.11 1.64 -17.00
N CYS A 165 8.19 0.96 -16.61
CA CYS A 165 9.18 1.54 -15.70
C CYS A 165 9.96 2.65 -16.42
N PRO A 166 10.05 3.86 -15.83
CA PRO A 166 10.86 4.94 -16.41
C PRO A 166 12.32 4.53 -16.58
N GLU A 167 12.96 4.99 -17.66
CA GLU A 167 14.37 4.66 -17.93
C GLU A 167 15.34 5.19 -16.86
N SER A 168 14.98 6.28 -16.17
CA SER A 168 15.72 6.80 -15.02
C SER A 168 15.82 5.77 -13.90
N VAL A 169 14.71 5.08 -13.58
CA VAL A 169 14.66 4.04 -12.55
C VAL A 169 15.46 2.81 -12.98
N LYS A 170 15.33 2.35 -14.22
CA LYS A 170 16.14 1.23 -14.74
C LYS A 170 17.64 1.55 -14.67
N LYS A 171 18.03 2.76 -15.05
CA LYS A 171 19.41 3.24 -14.96
C LYS A 171 19.90 3.26 -13.51
N TRP A 172 19.07 3.73 -12.58
CA TRP A 172 19.38 3.77 -11.16
C TRP A 172 19.61 2.37 -10.58
N LEU A 173 18.76 1.38 -10.91
CA LEU A 173 18.97 -0.01 -10.52
C LEU A 173 20.31 -0.56 -11.04
N LYS A 174 20.64 -0.30 -12.32
CA LYS A 174 21.94 -0.68 -12.90
C LYS A 174 23.10 0.01 -12.19
N GLN A 175 22.97 1.28 -11.82
CA GLN A 175 24.00 2.02 -11.06
C GLN A 175 24.22 1.43 -9.67
N LEU A 176 23.16 1.06 -8.96
CA LEU A 176 23.26 0.39 -7.66
C LEU A 176 24.02 -0.94 -7.78
N LYS A 177 23.67 -1.77 -8.77
CA LYS A 177 24.35 -3.06 -9.01
C LYS A 177 25.83 -2.86 -9.35
N ASN A 178 26.13 -1.91 -10.25
CA ASN A 178 27.52 -1.55 -10.60
C ASN A 178 28.33 -1.00 -9.41
N ALA A 179 27.67 -0.36 -8.44
CA ALA A 179 28.28 0.10 -7.19
C ALA A 179 28.44 -1.03 -6.15
N GLY A 180 28.19 -2.30 -6.53
CA GLY A 180 28.35 -3.47 -5.67
C GLY A 180 27.23 -3.63 -4.64
N LYS A 181 26.05 -3.03 -4.87
CA LYS A 181 24.86 -3.30 -4.05
C LYS A 181 24.21 -4.59 -4.52
N ILE A 182 23.75 -5.40 -3.56
CA ILE A 182 22.94 -6.58 -3.83
C ILE A 182 21.49 -6.12 -3.98
N LEU A 183 20.86 -6.40 -5.11
CA LEU A 183 19.48 -6.04 -5.39
C LEU A 183 18.54 -7.23 -5.24
N LEU A 184 17.41 -6.99 -4.58
CA LEU A 184 16.43 -8.00 -4.21
C LEU A 184 15.07 -7.61 -4.76
N LEU A 185 14.33 -8.57 -5.32
CA LEU A 185 12.90 -8.44 -5.59
C LEU A 185 12.14 -9.42 -4.69
N ILE A 186 11.27 -8.93 -3.82
CA ILE A 186 10.47 -9.75 -2.90
C ILE A 186 8.99 -9.45 -3.14
N THR A 187 8.27 -10.39 -3.74
CA THR A 187 6.86 -10.23 -4.14
C THR A 187 6.00 -11.37 -3.62
N SER A 188 4.76 -11.05 -3.23
CA SER A 188 3.74 -12.06 -2.92
C SER A 188 3.07 -12.63 -4.18
N SER A 189 3.40 -12.12 -5.38
CA SER A 189 2.94 -12.67 -6.65
C SER A 189 3.58 -14.03 -6.94
N HIS A 190 2.86 -14.92 -7.62
CA HIS A 190 3.41 -16.15 -8.17
C HIS A 190 4.46 -15.88 -9.27
N SER A 191 5.32 -16.87 -9.52
CA SER A 191 6.48 -16.71 -10.41
C SER A 191 6.09 -16.34 -11.84
N ASP A 192 5.08 -17.01 -12.37
CA ASP A 192 4.52 -16.76 -13.70
C ASP A 192 3.94 -15.34 -13.86
N TYR A 193 3.19 -14.87 -12.87
CA TYR A 193 2.65 -13.51 -12.89
C TYR A 193 3.76 -12.46 -12.71
N CYS A 194 4.71 -12.70 -11.80
CA CYS A 194 5.87 -11.83 -11.61
C CYS A 194 6.66 -11.68 -12.91
N ARG A 195 6.88 -12.78 -13.64
CA ARG A 195 7.52 -12.77 -14.96
C ARG A 195 6.76 -11.90 -15.95
N LEU A 196 5.45 -12.10 -16.12
CA LEU A 196 4.63 -11.26 -17.01
C LEU A 196 4.77 -9.76 -16.67
N LEU A 197 4.62 -9.42 -15.38
CA LEU A 197 4.71 -8.04 -14.93
C LEU A 197 6.10 -7.45 -15.20
N CYS A 198 7.17 -8.15 -14.82
CA CYS A 198 8.53 -7.63 -14.94
C CYS A 198 8.99 -7.56 -16.40
N GLU A 199 8.66 -8.56 -17.23
CA GLU A 199 8.97 -8.51 -18.66
C GLU A 199 8.29 -7.33 -19.34
N HIS A 200 7.03 -7.06 -18.97
CA HIS A 200 6.30 -5.91 -19.49
C HIS A 200 6.88 -4.58 -18.98
N ILE A 201 7.11 -4.46 -17.67
CA ILE A 201 7.45 -3.18 -17.03
C ILE A 201 8.94 -2.82 -17.21
N LEU A 202 9.84 -3.80 -17.05
CA LEU A 202 11.30 -3.61 -17.05
C LEU A 202 11.94 -4.04 -18.38
N GLY A 203 11.42 -5.10 -19.02
CA GLY A 203 11.96 -5.69 -20.25
C GLY A 203 12.25 -7.19 -20.08
N HIS A 204 12.49 -7.92 -21.18
CA HIS A 204 12.74 -9.36 -21.13
C HIS A 204 14.04 -9.75 -20.39
N ASP A 205 14.96 -8.81 -20.22
CA ASP A 205 16.21 -8.94 -19.46
C ASP A 205 16.04 -8.53 -17.99
N PHE A 206 14.81 -8.48 -17.45
CA PHE A 206 14.59 -7.91 -16.11
C PHE A 206 15.35 -8.64 -14.99
N GLU A 207 15.61 -9.93 -15.16
CA GLU A 207 16.37 -10.74 -14.19
C GLU A 207 17.77 -10.15 -13.96
N ASP A 208 18.35 -9.45 -14.94
CA ASP A 208 19.67 -8.83 -14.83
C ASP A 208 19.68 -7.64 -13.83
N PHE A 209 18.53 -7.06 -13.49
CA PHE A 209 18.47 -6.00 -12.48
C PHE A 209 18.61 -6.52 -11.06
N PHE A 210 18.30 -7.79 -10.79
CA PHE A 210 18.23 -8.34 -9.44
C PHE A 210 19.27 -9.45 -9.24
N ASP A 211 19.80 -9.58 -8.03
CA ASP A 211 20.66 -10.71 -7.66
C ASP A 211 19.82 -11.85 -7.06
N ILE A 212 18.71 -11.52 -6.41
CA ILE A 212 17.79 -12.48 -5.81
C ILE A 212 16.36 -12.08 -6.13
N VAL A 213 15.58 -13.02 -6.64
CA VAL A 213 14.14 -12.87 -6.87
C VAL A 213 13.41 -13.86 -5.95
N ILE A 214 12.45 -13.37 -5.18
CA ILE A 214 11.64 -14.16 -4.27
C ILE A 214 10.17 -13.90 -4.60
N THR A 215 9.51 -14.91 -5.13
CA THR A 215 8.07 -14.91 -5.46
C THR A 215 7.26 -15.66 -4.42
N ASN A 216 5.95 -15.47 -4.39
CA ASN A 216 5.05 -16.07 -3.39
C ASN A 216 5.57 -15.88 -1.95
N ALA A 217 6.14 -14.71 -1.64
CA ALA A 217 6.77 -14.44 -0.35
C ALA A 217 5.78 -14.49 0.83
N LEU A 218 4.47 -14.32 0.56
CA LEU A 218 3.40 -14.41 1.55
C LEU A 218 3.64 -13.49 2.75
N LYS A 219 3.98 -12.23 2.44
CA LYS A 219 4.11 -11.13 3.39
C LYS A 219 2.79 -10.90 4.15
N PRO A 220 2.82 -10.49 5.44
CA PRO A 220 3.99 -10.19 6.26
C PRO A 220 4.73 -11.44 6.79
N GLY A 221 4.20 -12.64 6.53
CA GLY A 221 4.74 -13.92 7.02
C GLY A 221 6.21 -14.18 6.64
N PHE A 222 6.68 -13.64 5.51
CA PHE A 222 8.10 -13.65 5.14
C PHE A 222 9.01 -13.10 6.26
N PHE A 223 8.59 -12.02 6.91
CA PHE A 223 9.38 -11.35 7.94
C PHE A 223 9.13 -11.92 9.34
N SER A 224 7.90 -12.32 9.63
CA SER A 224 7.47 -12.68 10.98
C SER A 224 7.60 -14.16 11.32
N HIS A 225 7.60 -15.05 10.33
CA HIS A 225 7.64 -16.50 10.57
C HIS A 225 9.06 -17.05 10.60
N THR A 226 9.23 -18.14 11.36
CA THR A 226 10.50 -18.84 11.50
C THR A 226 10.79 -19.73 10.27
N PRO A 227 12.06 -20.11 10.06
CA PRO A 227 12.44 -20.96 8.92
C PRO A 227 11.65 -22.26 8.77
N ASN A 228 11.28 -22.91 9.88
CA ASN A 228 10.53 -24.17 9.85
C ASN A 228 9.08 -23.97 9.39
N GLN A 229 8.51 -22.77 9.54
CA GLN A 229 7.15 -22.44 9.11
C GLN A 229 7.10 -21.99 7.65
N ARG A 230 8.21 -21.46 7.14
CA ARG A 230 8.33 -20.87 5.79
C ARG A 230 9.69 -21.22 5.17
N PRO A 231 9.88 -22.47 4.70
CA PRO A 231 11.09 -22.82 3.96
C PRO A 231 11.09 -22.13 2.58
N PHE A 232 12.27 -21.86 2.06
CA PHE A 232 12.41 -21.47 0.65
C PHE A 232 12.12 -22.67 -0.24
N ARG A 233 11.66 -22.43 -1.46
CA ARG A 233 11.50 -23.47 -2.50
C ARG A 233 12.22 -23.08 -3.77
N THR A 234 12.76 -24.07 -4.47
CA THR A 234 13.25 -23.87 -5.84
C THR A 234 12.08 -23.81 -6.82
N LEU A 235 12.36 -23.27 -8.01
CA LEU A 235 11.39 -23.14 -9.09
C LEU A 235 11.92 -23.86 -10.34
N GLU A 236 11.04 -24.60 -11.01
CA GLU A 236 11.27 -25.16 -12.34
C GLU A 236 10.05 -24.84 -13.21
N ASN A 237 10.25 -24.11 -14.31
CA ASN A 237 9.16 -23.60 -15.17
C ASN A 237 8.06 -22.88 -14.37
N ASP A 238 8.47 -21.98 -13.48
CA ASP A 238 7.61 -21.19 -12.59
C ASP A 238 6.78 -22.01 -11.56
N GLU A 239 7.03 -23.31 -11.44
CA GLU A 239 6.37 -24.20 -10.47
C GLU A 239 7.29 -24.52 -9.28
N GLU A 240 6.72 -24.51 -8.08
CA GLU A 240 7.43 -24.79 -6.83
C GLU A 240 7.88 -26.25 -6.74
N GLN A 241 9.16 -26.45 -6.41
CA GLN A 241 9.77 -27.76 -6.23
C GLN A 241 10.12 -28.00 -4.75
N GLU A 242 11.32 -28.53 -4.50
CA GLU A 242 11.80 -28.94 -3.19
C GLU A 242 11.94 -27.77 -2.21
N ALA A 243 11.66 -28.05 -0.94
CA ALA A 243 11.92 -27.13 0.15
C ALA A 243 13.41 -27.15 0.52
N LEU A 244 13.99 -25.96 0.68
CA LEU A 244 15.38 -25.75 1.04
C LEU A 244 15.53 -25.55 2.53
N LEU A 245 16.53 -26.23 3.11
CA LEU A 245 16.94 -26.05 4.50
C LEU A 245 17.72 -24.74 4.71
N SER A 246 18.38 -24.23 3.67
CA SER A 246 19.16 -23.00 3.70
C SER A 246 19.27 -22.38 2.31
N LEU A 247 19.64 -21.10 2.27
CA LEU A 247 20.07 -20.43 1.04
C LEU A 247 21.60 -20.29 1.01
N ASP A 248 22.21 -20.74 -0.07
CA ASP A 248 23.66 -20.77 -0.23
C ASP A 248 24.17 -19.95 -1.43
N LYS A 249 23.29 -19.59 -2.35
CA LYS A 249 23.63 -18.80 -3.54
C LYS A 249 22.47 -17.87 -3.93
N PRO A 250 22.74 -16.79 -4.66
CA PRO A 250 21.70 -16.00 -5.32
C PRO A 250 20.90 -16.83 -6.33
N GLY A 251 19.69 -16.36 -6.65
CA GLY A 251 18.80 -17.03 -7.59
C GLY A 251 17.34 -16.62 -7.44
N TRP A 252 16.48 -17.34 -8.15
CA TRP A 252 15.03 -17.18 -8.07
C TRP A 252 14.42 -18.28 -7.20
N TYR A 253 13.73 -17.87 -6.14
CA TYR A 253 13.10 -18.75 -5.17
C TYR A 253 11.62 -18.41 -4.97
N SER A 254 10.88 -19.38 -4.41
CA SER A 254 9.51 -19.18 -3.94
C SER A 254 9.43 -19.26 -2.41
N GLN A 255 8.47 -18.54 -1.81
CA GLN A 255 8.22 -18.50 -0.37
C GLN A 255 9.43 -17.99 0.45
N GLY A 256 9.81 -18.71 1.50
CA GLY A 256 10.96 -18.38 2.34
C GLY A 256 10.70 -17.39 3.47
N ASN A 257 11.79 -16.93 4.06
CA ASN A 257 11.79 -16.10 5.26
C ASN A 257 13.00 -15.15 5.30
N ALA A 258 12.85 -14.03 6.02
CA ALA A 258 13.87 -12.99 6.13
C ALA A 258 15.14 -13.49 6.84
N ILE A 259 15.06 -14.47 7.75
CA ILE A 259 16.21 -14.99 8.49
C ILE A 259 17.19 -15.70 7.55
N HIS A 260 16.72 -16.66 6.76
CA HIS A 260 17.55 -17.36 5.77
C HIS A 260 18.06 -16.44 4.66
N LEU A 261 17.24 -15.47 4.23
CA LEU A 261 17.70 -14.43 3.31
C LEU A 261 18.85 -13.62 3.93
N TYR A 262 18.73 -13.20 5.19
CA TYR A 262 19.76 -12.41 5.87
C TYR A 262 21.08 -13.19 6.01
N GLU A 263 21.02 -14.50 6.27
CA GLU A 263 22.21 -15.36 6.28
C GLU A 263 22.87 -15.46 4.89
N LEU A 264 22.08 -15.53 3.82
CA LEU A 264 22.62 -15.44 2.46
C LEU A 264 23.29 -14.08 2.20
N LEU A 265 22.67 -12.97 2.62
CA LEU A 265 23.24 -11.63 2.48
C LEU A 265 24.57 -11.47 3.22
N LYS A 266 24.72 -12.08 4.41
CA LYS A 266 26.02 -12.11 5.13
C LYS A 266 27.08 -12.82 4.30
N LYS A 267 26.76 -13.99 3.74
CA LYS A 267 27.68 -14.75 2.86
C LYS A 267 28.07 -13.95 1.62
N MET A 268 27.09 -13.34 0.94
CA MET A 268 27.33 -12.59 -0.31
C MET A 268 28.12 -11.30 -0.08
N THR A 269 27.87 -10.59 1.03
CA THR A 269 28.57 -9.33 1.33
C THR A 269 29.90 -9.53 2.05
N GLY A 270 30.13 -10.70 2.64
CA GLY A 270 31.26 -10.96 3.56
C GLY A 270 31.18 -10.14 4.86
N LYS A 271 30.02 -9.56 5.19
CA LYS A 271 29.81 -8.71 6.37
C LYS A 271 29.04 -9.46 7.44
N LEU A 272 29.40 -9.23 8.70
CA LEU A 272 28.67 -9.76 9.86
C LEU A 272 27.28 -9.13 10.02
N ASP A 273 27.16 -7.85 9.68
CA ASP A 273 25.93 -7.06 9.80
C ASP A 273 25.65 -6.25 8.51
N PRO A 274 25.21 -6.91 7.42
CA PRO A 274 24.85 -6.21 6.20
C PRO A 274 23.60 -5.33 6.43
N LYS A 275 23.68 -4.06 6.02
CA LYS A 275 22.53 -3.17 6.08
C LYS A 275 21.59 -3.40 4.89
N VAL A 276 20.30 -3.44 5.16
CA VAL A 276 19.24 -3.62 4.16
C VAL A 276 18.32 -2.40 4.18
N VAL A 277 18.00 -1.91 2.98
CA VAL A 277 16.95 -0.90 2.75
C VAL A 277 15.86 -1.57 1.92
N TYR A 278 14.65 -1.62 2.44
CA TYR A 278 13.51 -2.27 1.81
C TYR A 278 12.47 -1.25 1.36
N PHE A 279 12.04 -1.37 0.11
CA PHE A 279 11.06 -0.49 -0.52
C PHE A 279 9.73 -1.23 -0.60
N GLY A 280 8.64 -0.58 -0.20
CA GLY A 280 7.30 -1.18 -0.27
C GLY A 280 6.18 -0.14 -0.18
N ASP A 281 4.98 -0.55 -0.56
CA ASP A 281 3.79 0.30 -0.69
C ASP A 281 2.67 -0.08 0.29
N SER A 282 2.82 -1.18 1.03
CA SER A 282 1.89 -1.57 2.10
C SER A 282 2.53 -1.35 3.48
N MET A 283 1.84 -0.60 4.33
CA MET A 283 2.28 -0.42 5.71
C MET A 283 2.23 -1.75 6.47
N HIS A 284 1.17 -2.54 6.27
CA HIS A 284 0.93 -3.82 6.93
C HIS A 284 1.87 -4.94 6.45
N SER A 285 2.06 -5.05 5.13
CA SER A 285 2.74 -6.20 4.53
C SER A 285 4.22 -5.95 4.28
N ASP A 286 4.66 -4.70 4.16
CA ASP A 286 6.04 -4.34 3.81
C ASP A 286 6.74 -3.56 4.92
N ILE A 287 6.27 -2.36 5.22
CA ILE A 287 7.03 -1.38 6.02
C ILE A 287 7.09 -1.77 7.49
N PHE A 288 5.94 -1.96 8.14
CA PHE A 288 5.89 -2.43 9.53
C PHE A 288 6.69 -3.72 9.74
N PRO A 289 6.46 -4.81 8.99
CA PRO A 289 7.11 -6.08 9.30
C PRO A 289 8.61 -6.08 8.99
N ALA A 290 9.07 -5.42 7.92
CA ALA A 290 10.50 -5.28 7.64
C ALA A 290 11.22 -4.49 8.74
N ARG A 291 10.60 -3.41 9.25
CA ARG A 291 11.15 -2.63 10.35
C ARG A 291 11.09 -3.38 11.68
N HIS A 292 9.95 -3.96 12.01
CA HIS A 292 9.67 -4.54 13.32
C HIS A 292 10.37 -5.90 13.53
N TYR A 293 10.30 -6.81 12.56
CA TYR A 293 10.85 -8.16 12.70
C TYR A 293 12.28 -8.30 12.20
N SER A 294 12.70 -7.49 11.22
CA SER A 294 14.03 -7.58 10.60
C SER A 294 14.95 -6.40 10.89
N ASN A 295 14.44 -5.33 11.52
CA ASN A 295 15.19 -4.09 11.79
C ASN A 295 15.86 -3.50 10.53
N TRP A 296 15.19 -3.65 9.38
CA TRP A 296 15.64 -3.05 8.12
C TRP A 296 15.29 -1.57 8.09
N GLU A 297 16.04 -0.80 7.30
CA GLU A 297 15.63 0.55 6.93
C GLU A 297 14.55 0.44 5.85
N THR A 298 13.58 1.34 5.87
CA THR A 298 12.36 1.20 5.05
C THR A 298 12.08 2.49 4.29
N VAL A 299 11.79 2.34 3.00
CA VAL A 299 11.34 3.44 2.13
C VAL A 299 9.91 3.15 1.73
N PHE A 300 8.98 3.97 2.22
CA PHE A 300 7.57 3.82 1.92
C PHE A 300 7.23 4.52 0.61
N ILE A 301 6.71 3.76 -0.36
CA ILE A 301 6.16 4.29 -1.60
C ILE A 301 4.72 4.73 -1.32
N LEU A 302 4.50 6.04 -1.28
CA LEU A 302 3.25 6.67 -0.88
C LEU A 302 2.76 7.62 -1.98
N GLU A 303 1.96 7.08 -2.90
CA GLU A 303 1.45 7.81 -4.08
C GLU A 303 0.53 8.98 -3.70
N GLU A 304 -0.08 8.96 -2.51
CA GLU A 304 -0.86 10.06 -1.93
C GLU A 304 -0.06 11.37 -1.84
N LEU A 305 1.29 11.31 -1.82
CA LEU A 305 2.16 12.48 -1.93
C LEU A 305 2.09 13.18 -3.30
N LEU A 306 1.61 12.52 -4.36
CA LEU A 306 1.40 13.13 -5.69
C LEU A 306 0.16 14.02 -5.72
N GLY A 307 -0.88 13.61 -4.99
CA GLY A 307 -2.14 14.33 -4.85
C GLY A 307 -2.03 15.70 -4.22
N ASP A 308 -0.98 15.88 -3.42
CA ASP A 308 -0.70 17.10 -2.66
C ASP A 308 0.31 18.03 -3.38
N LYS A 309 0.65 17.73 -4.65
CA LYS A 309 1.59 18.54 -5.44
C LYS A 309 0.92 19.73 -6.11
N VAL A 310 1.64 20.85 -6.13
CA VAL A 310 1.38 21.98 -7.03
C VAL A 310 1.99 21.71 -8.41
N VAL A 311 1.25 22.07 -9.45
CA VAL A 311 1.84 22.44 -10.75
C VAL A 311 2.68 23.69 -10.50
N VAL A 312 3.97 23.53 -10.21
CA VAL A 312 4.87 24.67 -10.06
C VAL A 312 5.00 25.28 -11.46
N PRO A 313 4.60 26.55 -11.69
CA PRO A 313 4.98 27.24 -12.91
C PRO A 313 6.51 27.25 -12.93
N ALA A 314 7.09 26.76 -14.01
CA ALA A 314 8.52 26.84 -14.23
C ALA A 314 8.91 28.32 -14.35
N GLU A 315 9.16 29.00 -13.23
CA GLU A 315 9.82 30.32 -13.14
C GLU A 315 9.80 30.80 -11.68
N THR A 316 10.81 30.42 -10.90
CA THR A 316 11.44 31.29 -9.90
C THR A 316 12.78 30.65 -9.51
N GLU A 317 13.84 31.25 -10.03
CA GLU A 317 15.23 30.91 -9.73
C GLU A 317 15.60 31.43 -8.33
N SER A 318 16.09 30.54 -7.45
CA SER A 318 17.31 30.73 -6.66
C SER A 318 17.43 29.69 -5.53
N GLU A 319 17.62 28.41 -5.86
CA GLU A 319 18.23 27.42 -4.97
C GLU A 319 19.15 26.50 -5.81
N PRO A 320 20.17 25.86 -5.21
CA PRO A 320 21.25 25.20 -5.97
C PRO A 320 20.68 24.17 -6.94
N LEU A 321 21.41 23.90 -8.03
CA LEU A 321 21.09 22.90 -9.07
C LEU A 321 20.96 21.47 -8.51
N GLU A 322 19.97 21.20 -7.67
CA GLU A 322 19.48 19.89 -7.36
C GLU A 322 18.55 19.52 -8.52
N LYS A 323 19.02 18.58 -9.34
CA LYS A 323 18.28 18.06 -10.48
C LYS A 323 16.94 17.51 -9.99
N LYS A 324 15.86 18.28 -10.18
CA LYS A 324 14.50 17.77 -10.09
C LYS A 324 14.37 16.64 -11.12
N GLY A 325 14.08 15.42 -10.66
CA GLY A 325 13.76 14.30 -11.55
C GLY A 325 12.65 14.72 -12.50
N LYS A 326 12.90 14.61 -13.81
CA LYS A 326 11.90 14.94 -14.82
C LYS A 326 10.87 13.82 -14.83
N TYR A 327 9.68 14.09 -14.31
CA TYR A 327 8.52 13.20 -14.48
C TYR A 327 8.22 13.06 -15.97
N GLU A 328 8.35 11.85 -16.52
CA GLU A 328 7.87 11.57 -17.87
C GLU A 328 6.33 11.60 -17.86
N GLY A 329 5.77 12.69 -18.38
CA GLY A 329 4.35 12.99 -18.31
C GLY A 329 3.48 12.05 -19.12
N HIS A 330 2.76 11.17 -18.42
CA HIS A 330 1.44 10.69 -18.81
C HIS A 330 0.59 10.51 -17.54
N SER A 331 -0.31 11.46 -17.30
CA SER A 331 -1.33 11.38 -16.25
C SER A 331 -2.70 11.36 -16.94
N PRO A 332 -3.31 10.19 -17.17
CA PRO A 332 -4.76 10.09 -17.11
C PRO A 332 -5.18 10.58 -15.72
N GLU A 333 -6.20 11.44 -15.61
CA GLU A 333 -6.70 12.05 -14.36
C GLU A 333 -6.27 11.29 -13.11
N ALA A 334 -5.27 11.83 -12.41
CA ALA A 334 -4.60 11.13 -11.33
C ALA A 334 -5.61 10.70 -10.25
N PRO A 335 -5.67 9.42 -9.85
CA PRO A 335 -6.54 8.94 -8.76
C PRO A 335 -6.16 9.50 -7.38
N TYR A 336 -5.14 10.36 -7.33
CA TYR A 336 -4.54 10.91 -6.12
C TYR A 336 -5.20 12.22 -5.67
N SER A 337 -6.28 12.68 -6.30
CA SER A 337 -6.99 13.86 -5.81
C SER A 337 -7.54 13.63 -4.40
N VAL A 338 -7.55 14.67 -3.57
CA VAL A 338 -8.16 14.64 -2.24
C VAL A 338 -9.61 14.14 -2.34
N SER A 339 -9.93 13.07 -1.61
CA SER A 339 -11.26 12.46 -1.64
C SER A 339 -12.31 13.48 -1.18
N LYS A 340 -13.42 13.58 -1.91
CA LYS A 340 -14.54 14.44 -1.54
C LYS A 340 -15.23 13.93 -0.28
N GLN A 341 -15.35 12.61 -0.16
CA GLN A 341 -15.96 11.96 1.00
C GLN A 341 -15.00 11.90 2.20
N TRP A 342 -13.77 11.46 1.97
CA TRP A 342 -12.82 11.12 3.04
C TRP A 342 -11.80 12.22 3.35
N GLY A 343 -11.74 13.29 2.56
CA GLY A 343 -10.76 14.37 2.76
C GLY A 343 -9.32 13.92 2.52
N SER A 344 -8.37 14.61 3.15
CA SER A 344 -6.93 14.36 2.99
C SER A 344 -6.48 13.05 3.63
N PHE A 345 -5.59 12.29 2.99
CA PHE A 345 -4.99 11.11 3.60
C PHE A 345 -4.20 11.42 4.89
N PHE A 346 -3.61 12.62 4.97
CA PHE A 346 -2.65 12.97 6.02
C PHE A 346 -3.29 13.62 7.25
N THR A 347 -4.37 14.39 7.06
CA THR A 347 -5.01 15.16 8.12
C THR A 347 -6.53 15.21 7.95
N ASP A 348 -7.23 15.60 9.01
CA ASP A 348 -8.63 16.00 8.96
C ASP A 348 -8.95 17.02 10.05
N SER A 349 -10.04 17.76 9.84
CA SER A 349 -10.54 18.72 10.82
C SER A 349 -11.55 18.05 11.75
N LEU A 350 -11.36 18.21 13.05
CA LEU A 350 -12.39 17.90 14.03
C LEU A 350 -13.18 19.16 14.39
N PRO A 351 -14.51 19.18 14.21
CA PRO A 351 -15.33 20.31 14.60
C PRO A 351 -15.19 20.59 16.10
N GLY A 352 -14.94 21.85 16.46
CA GLY A 352 -14.93 22.26 17.87
C GLY A 352 -16.31 22.12 18.51
N LEU A 353 -16.36 21.84 19.82
CA LEU A 353 -17.63 21.88 20.56
C LEU A 353 -18.09 23.34 20.71
N GLY A 354 -19.28 23.67 20.19
CA GLY A 354 -19.86 25.01 20.32
C GLY A 354 -19.13 26.05 19.45
N ASN A 355 -18.59 27.11 20.07
CA ASN A 355 -17.87 28.20 19.39
C ASN A 355 -16.35 27.96 19.29
N ALA A 356 -15.87 26.76 19.62
CA ALA A 356 -14.44 26.44 19.53
C ALA A 356 -14.01 26.27 18.06
N GLU A 357 -12.79 26.71 17.73
CA GLU A 357 -12.20 26.53 16.40
C GLU A 357 -12.02 25.05 16.05
N GLU A 358 -12.01 24.74 14.76
CA GLU A 358 -11.71 23.40 14.26
C GLU A 358 -10.27 23.01 14.64
N THR A 359 -10.10 21.80 15.16
CA THR A 359 -8.76 21.26 15.44
C THR A 359 -8.31 20.43 14.25
N LEU A 360 -7.21 20.82 13.61
CA LEU A 360 -6.58 19.98 12.60
C LEU A 360 -5.80 18.83 13.27
N LEU A 361 -6.13 17.60 12.92
CA LEU A 361 -5.51 16.40 13.47
C LEU A 361 -4.85 15.57 12.37
N SER A 362 -3.69 15.01 12.69
CA SER A 362 -3.04 14.01 11.85
C SER A 362 -3.78 12.68 11.90
N THR A 363 -3.79 11.97 10.76
CA THR A 363 -4.39 10.64 10.68
C THR A 363 -3.51 9.57 11.32
N TRP A 364 -4.12 8.45 11.71
CA TRP A 364 -3.39 7.27 12.17
C TRP A 364 -2.35 6.79 11.15
N SER A 365 -2.62 6.94 9.85
CA SER A 365 -1.67 6.65 8.78
C SER A 365 -0.38 7.48 8.90
N CYS A 366 -0.45 8.78 9.21
CA CYS A 366 0.73 9.62 9.48
C CYS A 366 1.56 9.10 10.66
N LYS A 367 0.89 8.65 11.72
CA LYS A 367 1.58 8.03 12.86
C LYS A 367 2.32 6.77 12.45
N CYS A 368 1.69 5.88 11.68
CA CYS A 368 2.33 4.66 11.19
C CYS A 368 3.54 4.98 10.28
N ILE A 369 3.39 5.92 9.34
CA ILE A 369 4.47 6.33 8.42
C ILE A 369 5.69 6.79 9.21
N SER A 370 5.51 7.77 10.10
CA SER A 370 6.61 8.34 10.89
C SER A 370 7.23 7.36 11.89
N THR A 371 6.48 6.34 12.31
CA THR A 371 6.95 5.33 13.27
C THR A 371 7.76 4.22 12.59
N TYR A 372 7.33 3.77 11.41
CA TYR A 372 7.86 2.55 10.78
C TYR A 372 8.67 2.77 9.51
N SER A 373 8.61 3.97 8.91
CA SER A 373 9.36 4.33 7.71
C SER A 373 10.63 5.08 8.07
N THR A 374 11.73 4.84 7.33
CA THR A 374 12.91 5.71 7.38
C THR A 374 12.61 7.01 6.63
N ILE A 375 12.06 6.89 5.42
CA ILE A 375 11.56 7.99 4.58
C ILE A 375 10.31 7.54 3.81
N ALA A 376 9.54 8.49 3.29
CA ALA A 376 8.42 8.27 2.38
C ALA A 376 8.61 9.06 1.08
N ILE A 377 8.36 8.41 -0.06
CA ILE A 377 8.50 8.98 -1.41
C ILE A 377 7.28 8.64 -2.27
N PRO A 378 6.88 9.49 -3.24
CA PRO A 378 5.73 9.21 -4.11
C PRO A 378 5.97 8.08 -5.11
N SER A 379 7.21 7.89 -5.54
CA SER A 379 7.60 6.89 -6.53
C SER A 379 9.13 6.69 -6.51
N LEU A 380 9.61 5.59 -7.10
CA LEU A 380 11.06 5.38 -7.29
C LEU A 380 11.69 6.45 -8.19
N GLU A 381 10.94 6.92 -9.20
CA GLU A 381 11.39 7.98 -10.11
C GLU A 381 11.78 9.27 -9.37
N ALA A 382 11.12 9.56 -8.25
CA ALA A 382 11.40 10.75 -7.45
C ALA A 382 12.85 10.80 -6.93
N ILE A 383 13.51 9.64 -6.77
CA ILE A 383 14.87 9.55 -6.23
C ILE A 383 15.88 8.97 -7.22
N ALA A 384 15.44 8.47 -8.38
CA ALA A 384 16.29 7.72 -9.30
C ALA A 384 17.45 8.54 -9.89
N ASP A 385 17.27 9.86 -10.05
CA ASP A 385 18.29 10.77 -10.60
C ASP A 385 19.23 11.34 -9.52
N LEU A 386 19.01 11.04 -8.24
CA LEU A 386 19.85 11.53 -7.16
C LEU A 386 21.19 10.78 -7.12
N PRO A 387 22.27 11.43 -6.64
CA PRO A 387 23.53 10.75 -6.34
C PRO A 387 23.31 9.57 -5.37
N LEU A 388 24.03 8.46 -5.56
CA LEU A 388 23.90 7.27 -4.70
C LEU A 388 24.28 7.53 -3.23
N ASP A 389 25.02 8.60 -2.96
CA ASP A 389 25.43 9.06 -1.64
C ASP A 389 24.58 10.24 -1.11
N TYR A 390 23.47 10.56 -1.79
CA TYR A 390 22.51 11.56 -1.32
C TYR A 390 22.02 11.23 0.09
N ARG A 391 21.91 12.27 0.93
CA ARG A 391 21.51 12.13 2.33
C ARG A 391 20.09 12.64 2.51
N PHE A 392 19.19 11.72 2.76
CA PHE A 392 17.81 12.05 3.11
C PHE A 392 17.69 12.45 4.58
N THR A 393 16.87 13.46 4.84
CA THR A 393 16.30 13.69 6.15
C THR A 393 15.32 12.56 6.46
N ARG A 394 15.33 12.07 7.70
CA ARG A 394 14.61 10.87 8.12
C ARG A 394 13.51 11.21 9.10
N PHE A 395 12.49 10.37 9.15
CA PHE A 395 11.59 10.35 10.30
C PHE A 395 12.39 10.03 11.57
N SER A 396 12.18 10.83 12.62
CA SER A 396 12.73 10.55 13.94
C SER A 396 11.91 11.27 15.01
N SER A 397 11.96 10.78 16.24
CA SER A 397 11.34 11.44 17.40
C SER A 397 11.91 12.84 17.69
N ASN A 398 13.09 13.15 17.15
CA ASN A 398 13.83 14.38 17.43
C ASN A 398 13.70 15.42 16.30
N ASN A 399 13.07 15.05 15.17
CA ASN A 399 12.86 15.93 14.02
C ASN A 399 11.41 16.42 13.97
N SER A 400 11.11 17.38 13.10
CA SER A 400 9.73 17.75 12.78
C SER A 400 8.98 16.55 12.17
N ALA A 401 7.66 16.52 12.36
CA ALA A 401 6.78 15.51 11.76
C ALA A 401 6.86 15.47 10.22
N THR A 402 7.39 16.53 9.60
CA THR A 402 7.52 16.71 8.15
C THR A 402 8.86 16.21 7.57
N ALA A 403 9.84 15.88 8.42
CA ALA A 403 11.23 15.72 8.01
C ALA A 403 11.54 14.48 7.14
N GLY A 404 10.74 13.41 7.24
CA GLY A 404 10.98 12.14 6.53
C GLY A 404 10.30 12.02 5.17
N TYR A 405 9.57 13.05 4.72
CA TYR A 405 8.90 13.06 3.42
C TYR A 405 9.82 13.65 2.35
N TYR A 406 9.89 13.02 1.19
CA TYR A 406 10.67 13.48 0.05
C TYR A 406 9.86 13.38 -1.25
N PRO A 407 9.92 14.35 -2.19
CA PRO A 407 10.79 15.54 -2.20
C PRO A 407 10.36 16.66 -1.25
N SER A 408 9.12 16.63 -0.78
CA SER A 408 8.57 17.61 0.15
C SER A 408 7.52 16.96 1.04
N PRO A 409 7.28 17.48 2.25
CA PRO A 409 6.16 17.04 3.07
C PRO A 409 4.81 17.39 2.44
N PRO A 410 3.74 16.67 2.84
CA PRO A 410 2.37 17.06 2.55
C PRO A 410 2.11 18.51 2.99
N ARG A 411 1.45 19.31 2.14
CA ARG A 411 1.15 20.73 2.41
C ARG A 411 0.28 20.89 3.63
N VAL A 412 -0.66 19.97 3.83
CA VAL A 412 -1.55 19.97 4.98
C VAL A 412 -0.82 19.76 6.32
N LEU A 413 0.45 19.33 6.29
CA LEU A 413 1.31 19.20 7.47
C LEU A 413 2.25 20.40 7.66
N LEU A 414 2.28 21.36 6.72
CA LEU A 414 3.11 22.55 6.82
C LEU A 414 2.40 23.64 7.65
N PRO A 415 3.14 24.41 8.48
CA PRO A 415 2.61 25.58 9.16
C PRO A 415 2.05 26.60 8.16
N ALA A 416 1.01 27.35 8.56
CA ALA A 416 0.35 28.34 7.71
C ALA A 416 1.32 29.40 7.12
N GLU A 417 2.39 29.75 7.83
CA GLU A 417 3.40 30.71 7.36
C GLU A 417 4.30 30.17 6.23
N GLU A 418 4.56 28.86 6.19
CA GLU A 418 5.33 28.20 5.12
C GLU A 418 4.48 27.87 3.89
N SER A 419 3.15 27.89 4.02
CA SER A 419 2.23 27.71 2.88
C SER A 419 2.19 28.91 1.94
N VAL A 420 2.60 30.10 2.42
CA VAL A 420 2.56 31.37 1.68
C VAL A 420 3.85 31.62 0.88
N SER A 421 4.97 31.05 1.31
CA SER A 421 6.29 31.16 0.65
C SER A 421 6.52 30.20 -0.52
N VAL A 422 5.51 29.37 -0.87
CA VAL A 422 5.54 28.43 -2.02
C VAL A 422 4.52 28.87 -3.10
N LYS A 423 4.27 30.18 -3.23
CA LYS A 423 3.46 30.75 -4.32
C LYS A 423 4.29 31.13 -5.52
#